data_AF-A0A1W1HPC8-F1
#
_entry.id   AF-A0A1W1HPC8-F1
#
_cell.length_a   1.000
_cell.length_b   1.000
_cell.length_c   1.000
_cell.angle_alpha   90.00
_cell.angle_beta   90.00
_cell.angle_gamma   90.00
#
_symmetry.space_group_name_H-M   'P 1'
#
loop_
_entity.id
_entity.type
_entity.pdbx_description
1 polymer ?
#
loop_
_entity_poly.entity_id
_entity_poly.type
_entity_poly.pdbx_seq_one_letter_code
_entity_poly.pdbx_strand_id
1 'polypeptide(L)'
;MTAGEASVRLQRIYAALDAVIDNDINKALPVLISSTQGRGVFQDFRGSLSDAELENLAHSVIHNIANLRDHTRSWIVKSAKGVNKQQVDEFLKANESVAVIQDLSNNDKHGYPPRNGGFSGKAPRLTNLRRVMRLTTRAGPEGSVAFSIAPSGEQRVAGTGSANLIVTADVLNSDGTSIGDLYTIQLKAIEAWEQFLRELGVFSCGER
;
A
#
# COMPACT_ATOMS: atom_id res chain seq x y z
N MET A 1 -11.03 -16.33 -13.75
CA MET A 1 -11.52 -15.73 -12.51
C MET A 1 -12.98 -16.06 -12.28
N THR A 2 -13.33 -17.13 -11.59
CA THR A 2 -14.69 -17.21 -11.02
C THR A 2 -14.85 -16.12 -9.94
N ALA A 3 -16.07 -15.85 -9.45
CA ALA A 3 -16.26 -14.95 -8.30
C ALA A 3 -15.38 -15.38 -7.12
N GLY A 4 -15.33 -16.68 -6.82
CA GLY A 4 -14.43 -17.24 -5.80
C GLY A 4 -12.94 -16.99 -6.08
N GLU A 5 -12.48 -17.07 -7.33
CA GLU A 5 -11.08 -16.75 -7.68
C GLU A 5 -10.78 -15.25 -7.49
N ALA A 6 -11.75 -14.37 -7.79
CA ALA A 6 -11.63 -12.93 -7.55
C ALA A 6 -11.54 -12.62 -6.04
N SER A 7 -12.38 -13.26 -5.23
CA SER A 7 -12.34 -13.13 -3.77
C SER A 7 -11.00 -13.58 -3.20
N VAL A 8 -10.46 -14.72 -3.66
CA VAL A 8 -9.13 -15.21 -3.23
C VAL A 8 -8.02 -14.24 -3.62
N ARG A 9 -8.11 -13.59 -4.78
CA ARG A 9 -7.12 -12.59 -5.21
C ARG A 9 -7.19 -11.32 -4.35
N LEU A 10 -8.40 -10.83 -4.05
CA LEU A 10 -8.56 -9.71 -3.11
C LEU A 10 -8.06 -10.08 -1.71
N GLN A 11 -8.38 -11.26 -1.20
CA GLN A 11 -7.87 -11.75 0.09
C GLN A 11 -6.33 -11.78 0.13
N ARG A 12 -5.68 -12.18 -0.96
CA ARG A 12 -4.21 -12.13 -1.06
C ARG A 12 -3.66 -10.70 -1.03
N ILE A 13 -4.36 -9.75 -1.65
CA ILE A 13 -3.96 -8.34 -1.59
C ILE A 13 -4.13 -7.81 -0.17
N TYR A 14 -5.25 -8.11 0.49
CA TYR A 14 -5.46 -7.74 1.89
C TYR A 14 -4.42 -8.38 2.82
N ALA A 15 -4.10 -9.65 2.64
CA ALA A 15 -3.04 -10.30 3.41
C ALA A 15 -1.66 -9.65 3.18
N ALA A 16 -1.35 -9.24 1.95
CA ALA A 16 -0.12 -8.51 1.65
C ALA A 16 -0.12 -7.11 2.28
N LEU A 17 -1.27 -6.43 2.26
CA LEU A 17 -1.45 -5.11 2.89
C LEU A 17 -1.32 -5.20 4.41
N ASP A 18 -1.92 -6.21 5.03
CA ASP A 18 -1.79 -6.47 6.46
C ASP A 18 -0.34 -6.77 6.84
N ALA A 19 0.43 -7.44 5.97
CA ALA A 19 1.84 -7.69 6.21
C ALA A 19 2.71 -6.43 6.21
N VAL A 20 2.29 -5.34 5.56
CA VAL A 20 3.00 -4.05 5.63
C VAL A 20 2.62 -3.21 6.86
N ILE A 21 1.66 -3.68 7.66
CA ILE A 21 1.17 -3.02 8.86
C ILE A 21 1.54 -3.86 10.09
N ASP A 22 2.30 -3.27 11.01
CA ASP A 22 2.51 -3.85 12.33
C ASP A 22 1.67 -3.10 13.37
N ASN A 23 0.75 -3.81 13.99
CA ASN A 23 -0.08 -3.28 15.08
C ASN A 23 0.68 -3.28 16.42
N ASP A 24 1.80 -4.02 16.52
CA ASP A 24 2.66 -4.00 17.68
C ASP A 24 3.80 -2.99 17.49
N ILE A 25 3.55 -1.77 17.96
CA ILE A 25 4.54 -0.69 17.93
C ILE A 25 5.81 -1.02 18.74
N ASN A 26 5.71 -1.91 19.74
CA ASN A 26 6.86 -2.29 20.58
C ASN A 26 7.85 -3.20 19.84
N LYS A 27 7.61 -3.59 18.58
CA LYS A 27 8.63 -4.21 17.73
C LYS A 27 9.68 -3.22 17.21
N ALA A 28 9.47 -1.93 17.42
CA ALA A 28 10.44 -0.89 17.13
C ALA A 28 10.75 -0.10 18.40
N LEU A 29 11.35 -0.76 19.41
CA LEU A 29 11.68 -0.08 20.66
C LEU A 29 12.70 1.05 20.43
N PRO A 30 12.56 2.19 21.12
CA PRO A 30 13.53 3.26 21.07
C PRO A 30 14.82 2.89 21.81
N VAL A 31 15.89 3.60 21.46
CA VAL A 31 17.11 3.68 22.25
C VAL A 31 16.99 4.85 23.22
N LEU A 32 17.07 4.57 24.53
CA LEU A 32 17.08 5.59 25.56
C LEU A 32 18.50 6.12 25.76
N ILE A 33 18.67 7.43 25.61
CA ILE A 33 19.96 8.09 25.75
C ILE A 33 19.93 8.88 27.06
N SER A 34 20.76 8.49 28.02
CA SER A 34 20.91 9.21 29.29
C SER A 34 22.30 9.83 29.36
N SER A 35 22.37 11.13 29.65
CA SER A 35 23.62 11.86 29.86
C SER A 35 23.50 12.79 31.07
N THR A 36 24.63 13.35 31.53
CA THR A 36 24.65 14.39 32.57
C THR A 36 23.91 15.66 32.15
N GLN A 37 23.67 15.86 30.86
CA GLN A 37 22.98 17.03 30.29
C GLN A 37 21.48 16.82 30.09
N GLY A 38 20.97 15.59 30.25
CA GLY A 38 19.56 15.28 30.10
C GLY A 38 19.28 13.86 29.59
N ARG A 39 17.99 13.59 29.38
CA ARG A 39 17.50 12.34 28.77
C ARG A 39 16.97 12.64 27.37
N GLY A 40 17.36 11.80 26.42
CA GLY A 40 16.88 11.81 25.05
C GLY A 40 16.33 10.45 24.65
N VAL A 41 15.55 10.44 23.58
CA VAL A 41 15.02 9.22 22.98
C VAL A 41 15.39 9.24 21.51
N PHE A 42 16.04 8.19 21.04
CA PHE A 42 16.24 7.94 19.62
C PHE A 42 15.29 6.84 19.17
N GLN A 43 14.42 7.16 18.23
CA GLN A 43 13.40 6.24 17.75
C GLN A 43 13.67 5.90 16.29
N ASP A 44 14.00 4.63 16.03
CA ASP A 44 14.03 4.07 14.69
C ASP A 44 12.83 3.16 14.50
N PHE A 45 11.90 3.55 13.63
CA PHE A 45 10.69 2.78 13.36
C PHE A 45 10.95 1.57 12.46
N ARG A 46 12.11 1.46 11.82
CA ARG A 46 12.49 0.29 11.01
C ARG A 46 12.55 -1.00 11.84
N GLY A 47 12.89 -0.91 13.12
CA GLY A 47 13.08 -2.05 14.00
C GLY A 47 14.14 -3.01 13.44
N SER A 48 13.81 -4.30 13.35
CA SER A 48 14.73 -5.34 12.86
C SER A 48 14.73 -5.56 11.34
N LEU A 49 13.91 -4.83 10.58
CA LEU A 49 13.80 -5.05 9.13
C LEU A 49 15.05 -4.54 8.41
N SER A 50 15.53 -5.29 7.43
CA SER A 50 16.54 -4.87 6.45
C SER A 50 15.91 -4.11 5.29
N ASP A 51 16.74 -3.48 4.44
CA ASP A 51 16.26 -2.76 3.25
C ASP A 51 15.57 -3.73 2.29
N ALA A 52 16.18 -4.90 2.08
CA ALA A 52 15.62 -5.96 1.26
C ALA A 52 14.27 -6.47 1.79
N GLU A 53 14.09 -6.56 3.11
CA GLU A 53 12.80 -6.95 3.69
C GLU A 53 11.73 -5.86 3.49
N LEU A 54 12.09 -4.59 3.65
CA LEU A 54 11.18 -3.48 3.34
C LEU A 54 10.79 -3.49 1.86
N GLU A 55 11.76 -3.68 0.96
CA GLU A 55 11.54 -3.77 -0.49
C GLU A 55 10.61 -4.92 -0.83
N ASN A 56 10.87 -6.12 -0.30
CA ASN A 56 10.01 -7.28 -0.52
C ASN A 56 8.58 -7.05 -0.03
N LEU A 57 8.40 -6.42 1.13
CA LEU A 57 7.08 -6.08 1.67
C LEU A 57 6.32 -5.13 0.73
N ALA A 58 6.96 -4.03 0.30
CA ALA A 58 6.35 -3.05 -0.60
C ALA A 58 6.03 -3.64 -1.98
N HIS A 59 6.98 -4.36 -2.58
CA HIS A 59 6.82 -4.97 -3.89
C HIS A 59 5.79 -6.10 -3.89
N SER A 60 5.63 -6.83 -2.78
CA SER A 60 4.59 -7.84 -2.64
C SER A 60 3.19 -7.25 -2.81
N VAL A 61 2.92 -6.09 -2.21
CA VAL A 61 1.62 -5.40 -2.36
C VAL A 61 1.45 -4.89 -3.78
N ILE A 62 2.46 -4.19 -4.33
CA ILE A 62 2.47 -3.67 -5.71
C ILE A 62 2.17 -4.79 -6.71
N HIS A 63 2.86 -5.92 -6.58
CA HIS A 63 2.72 -7.07 -7.48
C HIS A 63 1.33 -7.70 -7.39
N ASN A 64 0.80 -7.92 -6.18
CA ASN A 64 -0.53 -8.52 -6.02
C ASN A 64 -1.64 -7.61 -6.60
N ILE A 65 -1.55 -6.28 -6.42
CA ILE A 65 -2.50 -5.33 -7.02
C ILE A 65 -2.36 -5.31 -8.55
N ALA A 66 -1.14 -5.17 -9.08
CA ALA A 66 -0.91 -5.10 -10.53
C ALA A 66 -1.40 -6.36 -11.27
N ASN A 67 -1.25 -7.54 -10.68
CA ASN A 67 -1.71 -8.80 -11.28
C ASN A 67 -3.24 -8.87 -11.48
N LEU A 68 -4.04 -8.04 -10.79
CA LEU A 68 -5.49 -8.00 -11.02
C LEU A 68 -5.84 -7.64 -12.45
N ARG A 69 -5.00 -6.87 -13.14
CA ARG A 69 -5.17 -6.55 -14.56
C ARG A 69 -5.31 -7.81 -15.40
N ASP A 70 -4.30 -8.67 -15.36
CA ASP A 70 -4.22 -9.82 -16.25
C ASP A 70 -5.25 -10.89 -15.88
N HIS A 71 -5.55 -11.03 -14.59
CA HIS A 71 -6.63 -11.90 -14.12
C HIS A 71 -8.01 -11.40 -14.55
N THR A 72 -8.27 -10.09 -14.48
CA THR A 72 -9.54 -9.49 -14.90
C THR A 72 -9.70 -9.58 -16.42
N ARG A 73 -8.66 -9.29 -17.20
CA ARG A 73 -8.67 -9.50 -18.67
C ARG A 73 -8.95 -10.96 -19.03
N SER A 74 -8.31 -11.89 -18.34
CA SER A 74 -8.50 -13.33 -18.56
C SER A 74 -9.90 -13.78 -18.19
N TRP A 75 -10.52 -13.16 -17.19
CA TRP A 75 -11.92 -13.41 -16.83
C TRP A 75 -12.89 -12.92 -17.88
N ILE A 76 -12.72 -11.69 -18.35
CA ILE A 76 -13.59 -11.07 -19.36
C ILE A 76 -13.70 -11.95 -20.61
N VAL A 77 -12.58 -12.53 -21.06
CA VAL A 77 -12.57 -13.50 -22.18
C VAL A 77 -13.49 -14.69 -21.92
N LYS A 78 -13.48 -15.19 -20.68
CA LYS A 78 -14.16 -16.42 -20.29
C LYS A 78 -15.62 -16.22 -19.92
N SER A 79 -16.01 -15.01 -19.50
CA SER A 79 -17.32 -14.77 -18.88
C SER A 79 -18.48 -14.64 -19.87
N ALA A 80 -18.24 -14.64 -21.18
CA ALA A 80 -19.25 -14.55 -22.25
C ALA A 80 -20.21 -13.34 -22.16
N LYS A 81 -19.94 -12.36 -21.28
CA LYS A 81 -20.81 -11.19 -21.02
C LYS A 81 -20.67 -10.04 -22.04
N GLY A 82 -19.99 -10.25 -23.16
CA GLY A 82 -19.75 -9.19 -24.17
C GLY A 82 -18.86 -8.03 -23.68
N VAL A 83 -18.22 -8.16 -22.51
CA VAL A 83 -17.27 -7.20 -21.95
C VAL A 83 -15.98 -7.24 -22.78
N ASN A 84 -15.41 -6.09 -23.12
CA ASN A 84 -14.20 -6.00 -23.94
C ASN A 84 -12.97 -5.86 -23.02
N LYS A 85 -11.87 -6.57 -23.32
CA LYS A 85 -10.59 -6.42 -22.61
C LYS A 85 -10.10 -4.97 -22.57
N GLN A 86 -10.47 -4.17 -23.57
CA GLN A 86 -10.17 -2.74 -23.63
C GLN A 86 -10.69 -1.97 -22.43
N GLN A 87 -11.84 -2.36 -21.86
CA GLN A 87 -12.40 -1.70 -20.68
C GLN A 87 -11.47 -1.79 -19.46
N VAL A 88 -10.68 -2.87 -19.33
CA VAL A 88 -9.67 -2.98 -18.26
C VAL A 88 -8.51 -2.02 -18.48
N ASP A 89 -8.04 -1.92 -19.72
CA ASP A 89 -6.95 -1.00 -20.06
C ASP A 89 -7.40 0.48 -19.97
N GLU A 90 -8.65 0.76 -20.31
CA GLU A 90 -9.28 2.08 -20.15
C GLU A 90 -9.46 2.43 -18.67
N PHE A 91 -9.96 1.50 -17.85
CA PHE A 91 -10.03 1.64 -16.39
C PHE A 91 -8.67 1.95 -15.79
N LEU A 92 -7.64 1.17 -16.17
CA LEU A 92 -6.26 1.38 -15.73
C LEU A 92 -5.77 2.79 -16.03
N LYS A 93 -5.97 3.28 -17.27
CA LYS A 93 -5.54 4.64 -17.66
C LYS A 93 -6.36 5.74 -16.98
N ALA A 94 -7.63 5.49 -16.71
CA ALA A 94 -8.52 6.45 -16.07
C ALA A 94 -8.26 6.59 -14.57
N ASN A 95 -7.74 5.55 -13.90
CA ASN A 95 -7.42 5.59 -12.49
C ASN A 95 -5.91 5.75 -12.23
N GLU A 96 -5.52 6.93 -11.79
CA GLU A 96 -4.12 7.27 -11.54
C GLU A 96 -3.41 6.29 -10.60
N SER A 97 -4.04 5.92 -9.47
CA SER A 97 -3.39 5.06 -8.48
C SER A 97 -3.14 3.65 -9.03
N VAL A 98 -4.11 3.11 -9.77
CA VAL A 98 -3.97 1.81 -10.44
C VAL A 98 -2.90 1.89 -11.54
N ALA A 99 -2.89 2.95 -12.36
CA ALA A 99 -1.87 3.16 -13.38
C ALA A 99 -0.46 3.22 -12.81
N VAL A 100 -0.28 3.98 -11.72
CA VAL A 100 1.01 4.12 -11.02
C VAL A 100 1.49 2.78 -10.47
N ILE A 101 0.62 2.01 -9.81
CA ILE A 101 0.98 0.67 -9.30
C ILE A 101 1.35 -0.29 -10.44
N GLN A 102 0.61 -0.24 -11.55
CA GLN A 102 0.92 -1.07 -12.72
C GLN A 102 2.29 -0.72 -13.30
N ASP A 103 2.62 0.57 -13.39
CA ASP A 103 3.92 1.02 -13.89
C ASP A 103 5.06 0.68 -12.94
N LEU A 104 4.87 0.85 -11.62
CA LEU A 104 5.86 0.42 -10.62
C LEU A 104 6.17 -1.09 -10.74
N SER A 105 5.14 -1.92 -10.88
CA SER A 105 5.29 -3.37 -11.09
C SER A 105 6.02 -3.70 -12.39
N ASN A 106 5.72 -2.98 -13.47
CA ASN A 106 6.41 -3.17 -14.75
C ASN A 106 7.88 -2.75 -14.68
N ASN A 107 8.18 -1.64 -14.01
CA ASN A 107 9.53 -1.11 -13.85
C ASN A 107 10.41 -2.09 -13.06
N ASP A 108 9.87 -2.68 -12.00
CA ASP A 108 10.54 -3.73 -11.22
C ASP A 108 10.83 -4.98 -12.06
N LYS A 109 9.82 -5.46 -12.80
CA LYS A 109 9.94 -6.64 -13.66
C LYS A 109 10.95 -6.47 -14.81
N HIS A 110 11.02 -5.28 -15.40
CA HIS A 110 11.82 -5.02 -16.60
C HIS A 110 13.12 -4.26 -16.34
N GLY A 111 13.31 -3.72 -15.13
CA GLY A 111 14.49 -2.96 -14.72
C GLY A 111 14.56 -1.53 -15.25
N TYR A 112 13.58 -1.07 -16.04
CA TYR A 112 13.51 0.30 -16.55
C TYR A 112 12.07 0.72 -16.88
N PRO A 113 11.74 2.02 -16.76
CA PRO A 113 10.44 2.52 -17.14
C PRO A 113 10.22 2.52 -18.66
N PRO A 114 8.98 2.32 -19.13
CA PRO A 114 8.64 2.48 -20.54
C PRO A 114 8.98 3.88 -21.06
N ARG A 115 9.46 3.99 -22.31
CA ARG A 115 9.83 5.27 -22.93
C ARG A 115 8.69 6.29 -22.98
N ASN A 116 7.44 5.82 -23.01
CA ASN A 116 6.24 6.66 -23.05
C ASN A 116 5.67 6.95 -21.65
N GLY A 117 6.38 6.60 -20.57
CA GLY A 117 5.91 6.84 -19.21
C GLY A 117 4.94 5.80 -18.66
N GLY A 118 4.62 4.74 -19.41
CA GLY A 118 3.73 3.66 -18.96
C GLY A 118 2.24 3.99 -19.07
N PHE A 119 1.41 3.33 -18.26
CA PHE A 119 -0.02 3.57 -18.18
C PHE A 119 -0.36 4.93 -17.57
N SER A 120 0.44 5.39 -16.60
CA SER A 120 0.23 6.66 -15.92
C SER A 120 0.82 7.83 -16.70
N GLY A 121 1.71 7.55 -17.67
CA GLY A 121 2.50 8.57 -18.37
C GLY A 121 3.54 9.26 -17.49
N LYS A 122 3.88 8.70 -16.31
CA LYS A 122 4.76 9.32 -15.30
C LYS A 122 6.05 8.54 -15.03
N ALA A 123 6.21 7.31 -15.54
CA ALA A 123 7.39 6.49 -15.24
C ALA A 123 7.76 6.51 -13.74
N PRO A 124 6.83 6.14 -12.84
CA PRO A 124 7.00 6.30 -11.40
C PRO A 124 8.16 5.48 -10.86
N ARG A 125 8.81 5.98 -9.81
CA ARG A 125 9.83 5.25 -9.04
C ARG A 125 9.58 5.36 -7.55
N LEU A 126 9.95 4.31 -6.81
CA LEU A 126 9.99 4.35 -5.35
C LEU A 126 11.30 4.99 -4.88
N THR A 127 11.22 5.81 -3.85
CA THR A 127 12.39 6.30 -3.11
C THR A 127 12.09 6.35 -1.62
N ASN A 128 13.15 6.41 -0.80
CA ASN A 128 13.05 6.54 0.65
C ASN A 128 12.11 5.49 1.28
N LEU A 129 12.25 4.24 0.84
CA LEU A 129 11.49 3.14 1.41
C LEU A 129 11.82 2.98 2.89
N ARG A 130 10.79 2.97 3.73
CA ARG A 130 10.93 3.09 5.18
C ARG A 130 9.74 2.49 5.90
N ARG A 131 9.89 2.22 7.19
CA ARG A 131 8.77 1.96 8.09
C ARG A 131 8.55 3.20 8.96
N VAL A 132 7.31 3.66 9.06
CA VAL A 132 6.92 4.86 9.83
C VAL A 132 5.87 4.51 10.86
N MET A 133 5.79 5.28 11.94
CA MET A 133 4.62 5.23 12.82
C MET A 133 3.50 6.10 12.24
N ARG A 134 2.38 5.48 11.90
CA ARG A 134 1.14 6.17 11.53
C ARG A 134 0.23 6.27 12.74
N LEU A 135 -0.08 7.49 13.13
CA LEU A 135 -1.11 7.80 14.11
C LEU A 135 -2.41 8.12 13.38
N THR A 136 -3.49 7.44 13.75
CA THR A 136 -4.82 7.66 13.16
C THR A 136 -5.80 8.03 14.26
N THR A 137 -6.50 9.15 14.11
CA THR A 137 -7.62 9.50 15.00
C THR A 137 -8.91 8.91 14.46
N ARG A 138 -9.85 8.61 15.36
CA ARG A 138 -11.23 8.37 14.95
C ARG A 138 -11.83 9.66 14.40
N ALA A 139 -12.64 9.58 13.34
CA ALA A 139 -13.35 10.74 12.83
C ALA A 139 -14.36 11.29 13.87
N GLY A 140 -14.46 12.62 13.96
CA GLY A 140 -15.38 13.33 14.85
C GLY A 140 -14.68 14.11 15.96
N PRO A 141 -15.45 14.93 16.72
CA PRO A 141 -14.90 15.85 17.73
C PRO A 141 -14.21 15.13 18.90
N GLU A 142 -14.55 13.87 19.17
CA GLU A 142 -13.95 13.02 20.22
C GLU A 142 -12.73 12.21 19.73
N GLY A 143 -12.27 12.47 18.50
CA GLY A 143 -11.12 11.80 17.89
C GLY A 143 -9.81 12.20 18.56
N SER A 144 -9.15 11.26 19.24
CA SER A 144 -7.85 11.51 19.88
C SER A 144 -6.91 10.32 19.71
N VAL A 145 -5.62 10.61 19.60
CA VAL A 145 -4.56 9.63 19.67
C VAL A 145 -3.40 10.26 20.44
N ALA A 146 -2.93 9.59 21.48
CA ALA A 146 -1.76 9.97 22.25
C ALA A 146 -0.75 8.84 22.16
N PHE A 147 0.49 9.19 21.81
CA PHE A 147 1.63 8.29 21.82
C PHE A 147 2.58 8.73 22.92
N SER A 148 3.04 7.79 23.74
CA SER A 148 3.97 8.05 24.82
C SER A 148 5.00 6.93 24.92
N ILE A 149 6.19 7.29 25.41
CA ILE A 149 7.30 6.37 25.64
C ILE A 149 7.59 6.38 27.13
N ALA A 150 7.41 5.24 27.79
CA ALA A 150 7.71 5.08 29.21
C ALA A 150 9.23 5.19 29.47
N PRO A 151 9.66 5.44 30.72
CA PRO A 151 11.08 5.42 31.06
C PRO A 151 11.78 4.08 30.80
N SER A 152 11.03 2.99 30.68
CA SER A 152 11.52 1.66 30.27
C SER A 152 11.76 1.54 28.76
N GLY A 153 11.31 2.51 27.95
CA GLY A 153 11.31 2.45 26.49
C GLY A 153 10.03 1.84 25.91
N GLU A 154 9.17 1.25 26.75
CA GLU A 154 7.87 0.72 26.35
C GLU A 154 7.01 1.84 25.73
N GLN A 155 6.46 1.57 24.55
CA GLN A 155 5.61 2.49 23.85
C GLN A 155 4.14 2.22 24.15
N ARG A 156 3.36 3.28 24.37
CA ARG A 156 1.95 3.21 24.71
C ARG A 156 1.11 4.14 23.85
N VAL A 157 -0.06 3.66 23.49
CA VAL A 157 -1.08 4.40 22.73
C VAL A 157 -2.32 4.56 23.59
N ALA A 158 -2.86 5.75 23.62
CA ALA A 158 -4.11 6.07 24.30
C ALA A 158 -5.03 6.91 23.40
N GLY A 159 -6.29 7.04 23.80
CA GLY A 159 -7.32 7.76 23.06
C GLY A 159 -8.25 6.82 22.29
N THR A 160 -8.99 7.40 21.34
CA THR A 160 -10.00 6.69 20.53
C THR A 160 -9.47 6.24 19.16
N GLY A 161 -8.22 6.57 18.86
CA GLY A 161 -7.51 6.25 17.62
C GLY A 161 -6.61 5.01 17.70
N SER A 162 -5.68 4.91 16.75
CA SER A 162 -4.69 3.83 16.66
C SER A 162 -3.29 4.36 16.35
N ALA A 163 -2.27 3.57 16.68
CA ALA A 163 -0.91 3.74 16.15
C ALA A 163 -0.46 2.42 15.55
N ASN A 164 0.09 2.48 14.34
CA ASN A 164 0.56 1.31 13.61
C ASN A 164 1.90 1.63 12.96
N LEU A 165 2.81 0.66 12.88
CA LEU A 165 4.00 0.78 12.05
C LEU A 165 3.64 0.39 10.62
N ILE A 166 3.98 1.22 9.63
CA ILE A 166 3.59 0.99 8.24
C ILE A 166 4.81 1.12 7.34
N VAL A 167 5.04 0.11 6.49
CA VAL A 167 6.03 0.19 5.41
C VAL A 167 5.47 1.04 4.29
N THR A 168 6.20 2.09 3.91
CA THR A 168 5.81 3.00 2.82
C THR A 168 7.05 3.59 2.13
N ALA A 169 6.82 4.29 1.03
CA ALA A 169 7.84 4.99 0.24
C ALA A 169 7.27 6.29 -0.31
N ASP A 170 8.16 7.19 -0.72
CA ASP A 170 7.76 8.29 -1.58
C ASP A 170 7.72 7.77 -3.03
N VAL A 171 6.65 8.10 -3.75
CA VAL A 171 6.49 7.78 -5.16
C VAL A 171 6.72 9.04 -5.97
N LEU A 172 7.74 9.03 -6.83
CA LEU A 172 8.11 10.18 -7.66
C LEU A 172 7.88 9.88 -9.14
N ASN A 173 7.53 10.90 -9.91
CA ASN A 173 7.56 10.90 -11.37
C ASN A 173 9.02 10.92 -11.88
N SER A 174 9.21 10.63 -13.16
CA SER A 174 10.50 10.70 -13.87
C SER A 174 11.31 11.98 -13.59
N ASP A 175 10.64 13.13 -13.55
CA ASP A 175 11.24 14.46 -13.26
C ASP A 175 11.59 14.70 -11.78
N GLY A 176 11.23 13.77 -10.89
CA GLY A 176 11.41 13.90 -9.44
C GLY A 176 10.24 14.56 -8.71
N THR A 177 9.18 14.97 -9.43
CA THR A 177 7.97 15.50 -8.80
C THR A 177 7.26 14.43 -7.99
N SER A 178 6.86 14.75 -6.76
CA SER A 178 6.13 13.82 -5.89
C SER A 178 4.74 13.50 -6.45
N ILE A 179 4.45 12.21 -6.58
CA ILE A 179 3.11 11.67 -6.87
C ILE A 179 2.36 11.43 -5.56
N GLY A 180 3.05 10.93 -4.53
CA GLY A 180 2.47 10.72 -3.21
C GLY A 180 3.15 9.63 -2.40
N ASP A 181 2.46 9.20 -1.34
CA ASP A 181 2.88 8.12 -0.43
C ASP A 181 2.40 6.76 -0.96
N LEU A 182 3.30 5.77 -0.99
CA LEU A 182 3.04 4.45 -1.56
C LEU A 182 1.84 3.76 -0.89
N TYR A 183 1.79 3.74 0.44
CA TYR A 183 0.71 3.08 1.18
C TYR A 183 -0.65 3.70 0.84
N THR A 184 -0.72 5.02 0.74
CA THR A 184 -1.93 5.75 0.33
C THR A 184 -2.34 5.40 -1.11
N ILE A 185 -1.38 5.32 -2.03
CA ILE A 185 -1.63 4.95 -3.43
C ILE A 185 -2.13 3.50 -3.53
N GLN A 186 -1.55 2.57 -2.75
CA GLN A 186 -2.00 1.18 -2.69
C GLN A 186 -3.45 1.07 -2.23
N LEU A 187 -3.83 1.77 -1.14
CA LEU A 187 -5.21 1.77 -0.66
C LEU A 187 -6.20 2.26 -1.73
N LYS A 188 -5.90 3.38 -2.39
CA LYS A 188 -6.74 3.93 -3.47
C LYS A 188 -6.83 2.99 -4.67
N ALA A 189 -5.74 2.32 -5.03
CA ALA A 189 -5.73 1.34 -6.12
C ALA A 189 -6.59 0.11 -5.79
N ILE A 190 -6.56 -0.37 -4.55
CA ILE A 190 -7.40 -1.47 -4.08
C ILE A 190 -8.88 -1.07 -4.17
N GLU A 191 -9.24 0.08 -3.60
CA GLU A 191 -10.62 0.60 -3.64
C GLU A 191 -11.14 0.74 -5.08
N ALA A 192 -10.31 1.28 -5.98
CA ALA A 192 -10.66 1.39 -7.39
C ALA A 192 -10.88 0.02 -8.06
N TRP A 193 -10.04 -0.97 -7.76
CA TRP A 193 -10.20 -2.33 -8.27
C TRP A 193 -11.47 -3.00 -7.75
N GLU A 194 -11.77 -2.85 -6.46
CA GLU A 194 -12.99 -3.41 -5.88
C GLU A 194 -14.24 -2.82 -6.55
N GLN A 195 -14.28 -1.49 -6.71
CA GLN A 195 -15.38 -0.81 -7.38
C GLN A 195 -15.54 -1.31 -8.82
N PHE A 196 -14.45 -1.37 -9.58
CA PHE A 196 -14.49 -1.85 -10.97
C PHE A 196 -14.95 -3.31 -11.08
N LEU A 197 -14.48 -4.19 -10.19
CA LEU A 197 -14.91 -5.59 -10.17
C LEU A 197 -16.39 -5.74 -9.79
N ARG A 198 -16.93 -4.89 -8.90
CA ARG A 198 -18.36 -4.83 -8.60
C ARG A 198 -19.17 -4.37 -9.81
N GLU A 199 -18.72 -3.34 -10.52
CA GLU A 199 -19.38 -2.84 -11.75
C GLU A 199 -19.41 -3.89 -12.87
N LEU A 200 -18.35 -4.70 -12.98
CA LEU A 200 -18.30 -5.85 -13.88
C LEU A 200 -19.22 -7.02 -13.44
N GLY A 201 -19.82 -6.93 -12.25
CA GLY A 201 -20.63 -7.99 -11.67
C GLY A 201 -19.83 -9.26 -11.38
N VAL A 202 -18.57 -9.10 -10.97
CA VAL A 202 -17.71 -10.18 -10.45
C VAL A 202 -18.12 -10.53 -9.02
N PHE A 203 -18.50 -9.53 -8.23
CA PHE A 203 -19.05 -9.67 -6.88
C PHE A 203 -20.54 -9.29 -6.87
N SER A 204 -21.34 -9.99 -6.09
CA SER A 204 -22.71 -9.57 -5.78
C SER A 204 -22.70 -8.54 -4.64
N CYS A 205 -23.74 -7.72 -4.52
CA CYS A 205 -23.87 -6.77 -3.43
C CYS A 205 -24.00 -7.54 -2.10
N GLY A 206 -23.05 -7.37 -1.17
CA GLY A 206 -23.10 -7.98 0.17
C GLY A 206 -22.02 -9.00 0.51
N GLU A 207 -21.21 -9.47 -0.45
CA GLU A 207 -20.05 -10.31 -0.15
C GLU A 207 -18.87 -9.41 0.30
N ARG A 208 -18.66 -9.33 1.62
CA ARG A 208 -17.40 -8.94 2.27
C ARG A 208 -17.00 -10.07 3.20
#